data_AF-A0A1U8J4R0-F1
#
_entry.id   AF-A0A1U8J4R0-F1
#
_cell.length_a   1.000
_cell.length_b   1.000
_cell.length_c   1.000
_cell.angle_alpha   90.00
_cell.angle_beta   90.00
_cell.angle_gamma   90.00
#
_symmetry.space_group_name_H-M   'P 1'
#
loop_
_entity.id
_entity.type
_entity.pdbx_description
1 polymer ?
#
loop_
_entity_poly.entity_id
_entity_poly.type
_entity_poly.pdbx_seq_one_letter_code
_entity_poly.pdbx_strand_id
1 'polypeptide(L)'
;MSSFLLCVVVDMVLQKSISRVRILFDAVYDNKTFRSASDLVGWNLRGNLTVLKTVIHSNVPSPFAAEAYACLDGTKLGISLRTHSVKLMGDSRTVIRKCQETTTDKSAIGAIIRDIQSKKSDFQELIF
;
A
#
# COMPACT_ATOMS: atom_id res chain seq x y z
N MET A 1 24.41 17.13 -13.01
CA MET A 1 23.25 16.49 -13.68
C MET A 1 22.76 15.36 -12.78
N SER A 2 21.66 15.54 -12.07
CA SER A 2 20.84 14.43 -11.61
C SER A 2 19.41 14.94 -11.49
N SER A 3 18.52 14.20 -12.14
CA SER A 3 17.19 14.62 -12.57
C SER A 3 16.23 14.76 -11.38
N PHE A 4 16.06 15.99 -10.88
CA PHE A 4 14.84 16.38 -10.16
C PHE A 4 13.75 16.72 -11.18
N LEU A 5 13.36 15.74 -12.00
CA LEU A 5 12.27 15.93 -12.95
C LEU A 5 11.00 15.32 -12.36
N LEU A 6 10.18 16.21 -11.83
CA LEU A 6 8.74 16.19 -12.07
C LEU A 6 7.99 14.97 -11.49
N CYS A 7 8.00 14.79 -10.18
CA CYS A 7 6.93 14.07 -9.50
C CYS A 7 5.70 14.99 -9.43
N VAL A 8 5.00 15.16 -10.55
CA VAL A 8 3.64 15.69 -10.56
C VAL A 8 2.77 14.59 -9.95
N VAL A 9 2.61 14.65 -8.63
CA VAL A 9 1.66 13.85 -7.87
C VAL A 9 0.28 14.37 -8.23
N VAL A 10 -0.35 13.74 -9.24
CA VAL A 10 -1.78 13.92 -9.47
C VAL A 10 -2.49 12.97 -8.50
N ASP A 11 -2.98 13.51 -7.38
CA ASP A 11 -4.02 12.84 -6.60
C ASP A 11 -5.30 12.80 -7.44
N MET A 12 -5.38 11.86 -8.40
CA MET A 12 -6.57 11.65 -9.21
C MET A 12 -7.41 10.55 -8.54
N VAL A 13 -8.46 10.96 -7.82
CA VAL A 13 -9.50 10.06 -7.32
C VAL A 13 -10.74 10.25 -8.19
N LEU A 14 -11.00 9.29 -9.08
CA LEU A 14 -12.20 9.29 -9.92
C LEU A 14 -13.37 8.66 -9.15
N GLN A 15 -14.24 9.49 -8.59
CA GLN A 15 -15.44 9.03 -7.89
C GLN A 15 -16.55 8.66 -8.88
N LYS A 16 -16.72 7.36 -9.13
CA LYS A 16 -17.96 6.73 -9.62
C LYS A 16 -18.28 5.57 -8.68
N SER A 17 -19.54 5.14 -8.57
CA SER A 17 -19.93 4.03 -7.67
C SER A 17 -19.19 2.75 -8.03
N ILE A 18 -18.08 2.46 -7.36
CA ILE A 18 -17.23 1.31 -7.65
C ILE A 18 -17.54 0.21 -6.64
N SER A 19 -18.08 -0.90 -7.13
CA SER A 19 -18.39 -2.07 -6.29
C SER A 19 -17.15 -2.86 -5.88
N ARG A 20 -16.06 -2.80 -6.66
CA ARG A 20 -14.79 -3.47 -6.35
C ARG A 20 -13.57 -2.78 -6.99
N VAL A 21 -12.51 -2.58 -6.21
CA VAL A 21 -11.22 -2.00 -6.65
C VAL A 21 -10.10 -2.99 -6.39
N ARG A 22 -9.15 -3.08 -7.33
CA ARG A 22 -7.85 -3.73 -7.12
C ARG A 22 -6.81 -2.64 -6.94
N ILE A 23 -6.08 -2.64 -5.82
CA ILE A 23 -4.98 -1.73 -5.53
C ILE A 23 -3.67 -2.54 -5.56
N LEU A 24 -2.75 -2.16 -6.44
CA LEU A 24 -1.36 -2.57 -6.36
C LEU A 24 -0.61 -1.60 -5.46
N PHE A 25 0.31 -2.12 -4.66
CA PHE A 25 1.29 -1.34 -3.93
C PHE A 25 2.69 -1.85 -4.22
N ASP A 26 3.64 -0.93 -4.21
CA ASP A 26 5.08 -1.20 -4.29
C ASP A 26 5.83 -0.13 -3.47
N ALA A 27 7.08 -0.40 -3.10
CA ALA A 27 7.91 0.53 -2.38
C ALA A 27 9.33 0.65 -2.97
N VAL A 28 9.77 1.89 -3.17
CA VAL A 28 11.19 2.19 -3.40
C VAL A 28 11.84 2.61 -2.09
N TYR A 29 13.04 2.11 -1.79
CA TYR A 29 13.78 2.41 -0.56
C TYR A 29 15.18 2.97 -0.86
N ASP A 30 15.54 4.07 -0.21
CA ASP A 30 16.88 4.66 -0.25
C ASP A 30 17.61 4.41 1.09
N ASN A 31 18.64 3.57 1.03
CA ASN A 31 19.45 3.20 2.19
C ASN A 31 20.37 4.32 2.70
N LYS A 32 20.62 5.37 1.91
CA LYS A 32 21.47 6.50 2.30
C LYS A 32 20.70 7.50 3.15
N THR A 33 19.44 7.73 2.79
CA THR A 33 18.59 8.72 3.46
C THR A 33 17.58 8.10 4.42
N PHE A 34 17.49 6.76 4.48
CA PHE A 34 16.47 6.03 5.25
C PHE A 34 15.06 6.50 4.90
N ARG A 35 14.82 6.73 3.61
CA ARG A 35 13.52 7.15 3.07
C ARG A 35 12.96 6.08 2.17
N SER A 36 11.64 6.07 2.04
CA SER A 36 10.98 5.30 1.00
C SER A 36 9.87 6.10 0.34
N ALA A 37 9.48 5.68 -0.85
CA ALA A 37 8.22 6.10 -1.44
C ALA A 37 7.37 4.87 -1.71
N SER A 38 6.09 4.94 -1.36
CA SER A 38 5.08 3.93 -1.64
C SER A 38 4.30 4.37 -2.86
N ASP A 39 4.20 3.52 -3.86
CA ASP A 39 3.42 3.77 -5.07
C ASP A 39 2.19 2.88 -5.08
N LEU A 40 1.03 3.49 -5.27
CA LEU A 40 -0.27 2.84 -5.24
C LEU A 40 -1.00 3.07 -6.55
N VAL A 41 -1.44 1.99 -7.20
CA VAL A 41 -2.20 2.07 -8.45
C VAL A 41 -3.47 1.24 -8.30
N GLY A 42 -4.63 1.87 -8.50
CA GLY A 42 -5.92 1.21 -8.34
C GLY A 42 -6.78 1.23 -9.59
N TRP A 43 -7.31 0.06 -9.96
CA TRP A 43 -8.26 -0.09 -11.07
C TRP A 43 -9.58 -0.68 -10.61
N ASN A 44 -10.66 -0.30 -11.27
CA ASN A 44 -11.95 -0.96 -11.10
C ASN A 44 -12.06 -2.23 -11.96
N LEU A 45 -13.14 -2.99 -11.79
CA LEU A 45 -13.39 -4.22 -12.55
C LEU A 45 -13.49 -4.04 -14.08
N ARG A 46 -13.71 -2.81 -14.56
CA ARG A 46 -13.75 -2.49 -16.00
C ARG A 46 -12.37 -2.18 -16.57
N GLY A 47 -11.31 -2.26 -15.75
CA GLY A 47 -9.94 -1.92 -16.15
C GLY A 47 -9.64 -0.42 -16.15
N ASN A 48 -10.57 0.43 -15.67
CA ASN A 48 -10.34 1.86 -15.65
C ASN A 48 -9.51 2.24 -14.41
N LEU A 49 -8.49 3.08 -14.63
CA LEU A 49 -7.72 3.69 -13.54
C LEU A 49 -8.65 4.52 -12.67
N THR A 50 -8.62 4.24 -11.37
CA THR A 50 -9.48 4.85 -10.36
C THR A 50 -8.68 5.71 -9.40
N VAL A 51 -7.48 5.24 -9.03
CA VAL A 51 -6.59 5.95 -8.12
C VAL A 51 -5.14 5.73 -8.51
N LEU A 52 -4.36 6.81 -8.39
CA LEU A 52 -2.91 6.79 -8.38
C LEU A 52 -2.49 7.61 -7.16
N LYS A 53 -1.61 7.06 -6.32
CA LYS A 53 -1.14 7.76 -5.12
C LYS A 53 0.29 7.38 -4.81
N THR A 54 1.12 8.38 -4.53
CA THR A 54 2.48 8.19 -4.02
C THR A 54 2.58 8.77 -2.61
N VAL A 55 3.21 8.04 -1.69
CA VAL A 55 3.41 8.49 -0.30
C VAL A 55 4.89 8.41 0.05
N ILE A 56 5.47 9.51 0.54
CA ILE A 56 6.87 9.55 0.96
C ILE A 56 6.95 9.29 2.45
N HIS A 57 7.80 8.35 2.85
CA HIS A 57 8.10 8.03 4.24
C HIS A 57 9.56 8.38 4.58
N SER A 58 9.78 8.82 5.81
CA SER A 58 11.10 9.08 6.37
C SER A 58 11.36 8.19 7.57
N ASN A 59 12.63 8.00 7.93
CA ASN A 59 13.07 7.13 9.02
C ASN A 59 12.62 5.67 8.86
N VAL A 60 12.68 5.18 7.63
CA VAL A 60 12.32 3.80 7.29
C VAL A 60 13.55 2.92 7.53
N PRO A 61 13.49 1.92 8.43
CA PRO A 61 14.67 1.21 8.89
C PRO A 61 15.18 0.12 7.93
N SER A 62 14.38 -0.28 6.94
CA SER A 62 14.74 -1.35 6.02
C SER A 62 13.84 -1.38 4.78
N PRO A 63 14.25 -2.05 3.68
CA PRO A 63 13.38 -2.33 2.54
C PRO A 63 12.10 -3.08 2.93
N PHE A 64 12.19 -4.04 3.86
CA PHE A 64 11.00 -4.74 4.36
C PHE A 64 10.02 -3.83 5.09
N ALA A 65 10.52 -2.80 5.77
CA ALA A 65 9.67 -1.78 6.39
C ALA A 65 9.04 -0.86 5.34
N ALA A 66 9.77 -0.52 4.27
CA ALA A 66 9.23 0.25 3.15
C ALA A 66 8.03 -0.49 2.50
N GLU A 67 8.18 -1.77 2.23
CA GLU A 67 7.10 -2.64 1.74
C GLU A 67 5.91 -2.72 2.69
N ALA A 68 6.18 -2.83 4.00
CA ALA A 68 5.14 -2.85 5.02
C ALA A 68 4.36 -1.53 5.06
N TYR A 69 5.06 -0.39 4.91
CA TYR A 69 4.41 0.92 4.80
C TYR A 69 3.58 1.06 3.54
N ALA A 70 4.06 0.60 2.38
CA ALA A 70 3.28 0.62 1.14
C ALA A 70 1.99 -0.22 1.27
N CYS A 71 2.09 -1.40 1.88
CA CYS A 71 0.93 -2.23 2.19
C CYS A 71 -0.06 -1.52 3.14
N LEU A 72 0.44 -0.83 4.17
CA LEU A 72 -0.37 -0.05 5.10
C LEU A 72 -1.05 1.16 4.42
N ASP A 73 -0.37 1.84 3.50
CA ASP A 73 -0.96 2.96 2.76
C ASP A 73 -2.01 2.49 1.77
N GLY A 74 -1.76 1.37 1.08
CA GLY A 74 -2.77 0.70 0.25
C GLY A 74 -3.99 0.28 1.05
N THR A 75 -3.79 -0.23 2.27
CA THR A 75 -4.84 -0.53 3.25
C THR A 75 -5.66 0.74 3.54
N LYS A 76 -5.02 1.80 4.07
CA LYS A 76 -5.72 3.06 4.37
C LYS A 76 -6.46 3.63 3.16
N LEU A 77 -5.86 3.54 1.97
CA LEU A 77 -6.47 3.98 0.73
C LEU A 77 -7.74 3.18 0.43
N GLY A 78 -7.69 1.85 0.52
CA GLY A 78 -8.87 1.00 0.31
C GLY A 78 -10.04 1.32 1.24
N ILE A 79 -9.78 1.57 2.54
CA ILE A 79 -10.82 2.04 3.48
C ILE A 79 -11.40 3.38 3.03
N SER A 80 -10.52 4.32 2.65
CA SER A 80 -10.95 5.67 2.25
C SER A 80 -11.84 5.69 1.00
N LEU A 81 -11.67 4.71 0.10
CA LEU A 81 -12.49 4.58 -1.10
C LEU A 81 -13.94 4.13 -0.82
N ARG A 82 -14.24 3.64 0.40
CA ARG A 82 -15.58 3.22 0.85
C ARG A 82 -16.26 2.22 -0.10
N THR A 83 -15.48 1.39 -0.80
CA THR A 83 -16.01 0.39 -1.74
C THR A 83 -16.31 -0.91 -1.01
N HIS A 84 -17.33 -1.65 -1.47
CA HIS A 84 -17.71 -2.93 -0.87
C HIS A 84 -16.60 -3.98 -0.85
N SER A 85 -15.63 -3.88 -1.76
CA SER A 85 -14.58 -4.87 -1.94
C SER A 85 -13.29 -4.23 -2.43
N VAL A 86 -12.20 -4.38 -1.69
CA VAL A 86 -10.85 -3.96 -2.12
C VAL A 86 -9.95 -5.17 -2.10
N LYS A 87 -9.25 -5.40 -3.21
CA LYS A 87 -8.18 -6.38 -3.35
C LYS A 87 -6.84 -5.66 -3.33
N LEU A 88 -6.04 -5.89 -2.29
CA LEU A 88 -4.67 -5.36 -2.19
C LEU A 88 -3.66 -6.39 -2.67
N MET A 89 -2.73 -5.98 -3.54
CA MET A 89 -1.67 -6.82 -4.10
C MET A 89 -0.32 -6.10 -4.03
N GLY A 90 0.74 -6.84 -3.74
CA GLY A 90 2.12 -6.36 -3.80
C GLY A 90 3.06 -7.53 -4.12
N ASP A 91 4.36 -7.28 -4.20
CA ASP A 91 5.37 -8.29 -4.57
C ASP A 91 6.12 -8.89 -3.35
N SER A 92 6.11 -8.20 -2.21
CA SER A 92 6.82 -8.61 -1.00
C SER A 92 6.14 -9.76 -0.25
N ARG A 93 6.44 -11.01 -0.66
CA ARG A 93 5.91 -12.25 -0.05
C ARG A 93 6.07 -12.30 1.48
N THR A 94 7.27 -11.99 1.97
CA THR A 94 7.54 -11.06 3.08
C THR A 94 6.38 -10.60 3.95
N VAL A 95 6.06 -9.33 3.70
CA VAL A 95 5.04 -8.52 4.35
C VAL A 95 3.67 -9.15 4.18
N ILE A 96 3.38 -9.60 2.97
CA ILE A 96 2.15 -10.29 2.57
C ILE A 96 1.78 -11.42 3.55
N ARG A 97 2.71 -12.35 3.79
CA ARG A 97 2.45 -13.52 4.63
C ARG A 97 2.18 -13.09 6.07
N LYS A 98 2.99 -12.15 6.58
CA LYS A 98 2.85 -11.61 7.94
C LYS A 98 1.50 -10.91 8.14
N CYS A 99 1.02 -10.15 7.16
CA CYS A 99 -0.30 -9.51 7.21
C CYS A 99 -1.47 -10.51 7.23
N GLN A 100 -1.28 -11.72 6.69
CA GLN A 100 -2.31 -12.76 6.69
C GLN A 100 -2.32 -13.64 7.92
N GLU A 101 -1.15 -13.87 8.52
CA GLU A 101 -1.00 -14.64 9.76
C GLU A 101 -1.85 -14.03 10.90
N THR A 102 -2.37 -14.86 11.78
CA THR A 102 -3.14 -14.43 12.97
C THR A 102 -2.27 -14.32 14.23
N THR A 103 -1.00 -14.75 14.14
CA THR A 103 -0.04 -14.72 15.22
C THR A 103 0.58 -13.34 15.34
N THR A 104 0.96 -12.97 16.58
CA THR A 104 1.65 -11.70 16.83
C THR A 104 3.03 -11.71 16.17
N ASP A 105 3.24 -10.79 15.22
CA ASP A 105 4.54 -10.57 14.61
C ASP A 105 5.51 -9.91 15.60
N LYS A 106 6.66 -10.57 15.85
CA LYS A 106 7.74 -10.12 16.75
C LYS A 106 8.93 -9.50 16.00
N SER A 107 8.82 -9.30 14.68
CA SER A 107 9.89 -8.71 13.88
C SER A 107 9.92 -7.19 14.03
N ALA A 108 10.95 -6.56 13.47
CA ALA A 108 11.11 -5.10 13.49
C ALA A 108 9.93 -4.35 12.82
N ILE A 109 9.21 -5.00 11.88
CA ILE A 109 8.02 -4.43 11.22
C ILE A 109 6.71 -4.82 11.91
N GLY A 110 6.76 -5.56 13.02
CA GLY A 110 5.58 -6.15 13.65
C GLY A 110 4.52 -5.15 14.10
N ALA A 111 4.91 -3.92 14.43
CA ALA A 111 3.95 -2.84 14.71
C ALA A 111 3.12 -2.48 13.47
N ILE A 112 3.77 -2.33 12.31
CA ILE A 112 3.10 -2.03 11.02
C ILE A 112 2.17 -3.17 10.62
N ILE A 113 2.63 -4.42 10.79
CA ILE A 113 1.82 -5.62 10.51
C ILE A 113 0.56 -5.65 11.38
N ARG A 114 0.68 -5.36 12.69
CA ARG A 114 -0.49 -5.27 13.59
C ARG A 114 -1.46 -4.18 13.15
N ASP A 115 -0.97 -3.03 12.71
CA ASP A 115 -1.82 -1.95 12.21
C ASP A 115 -2.61 -2.35 10.96
N ILE A 116 -2.03 -3.15 10.07
CA ILE A 116 -2.72 -3.71 8.89
C ILE A 116 -3.74 -4.76 9.33
N GLN A 117 -3.34 -5.71 10.17
CA GLN A 117 -4.20 -6.78 10.68
C GLN A 117 -5.42 -6.23 11.42
N SER A 118 -5.24 -5.17 12.23
CA SER A 118 -6.34 -4.51 12.96
C SER A 118 -7.44 -3.95 12.05
N LYS A 119 -7.10 -3.66 10.79
CA LYS A 119 -8.02 -3.11 9.79
C LYS A 119 -8.57 -4.16 8.85
N LYS A 120 -8.16 -5.42 8.99
CA LYS A 120 -8.53 -6.52 8.09
C LYS A 120 -10.04 -6.76 8.04
N SER A 121 -10.77 -6.50 9.13
CA SER A 121 -12.25 -6.56 9.17
C SER A 121 -12.93 -5.62 8.18
N ASP A 122 -12.24 -4.54 7.79
CA ASP A 122 -12.77 -3.51 6.90
C ASP A 122 -12.49 -3.82 5.42
N PHE A 123 -11.76 -4.90 5.12
CA PHE A 123 -11.48 -5.37 3.77
C PHE A 123 -12.06 -6.75 3.53
N GLN A 124 -12.60 -6.94 2.33
CA GLN A 124 -13.04 -8.28 1.91
C GLN A 124 -11.86 -9.21 1.62
N GLU A 125 -10.76 -8.73 1.03
CA GLU A 125 -9.71 -9.65 0.58
C GLU A 125 -8.32 -9.01 0.37
N LEU A 126 -7.30 -9.60 0.99
CA LEU A 126 -5.89 -9.38 0.68
C LEU A 126 -5.44 -10.60 -0.13
N ILE A 127 -5.35 -10.45 -1.46
CA ILE A 127 -5.03 -11.55 -2.38
C ILE A 127 -3.72 -11.25 -3.08
N PHE A 128 -2.91 -12.30 -3.22
CA PHE A 128 -1.62 -12.26 -3.90
C PHE A 128 -1.74 -12.82 -5.31
#